data_AF-A0A4Q2U390-F1
#
_entry.id   AF-A0A4Q2U390-F1
#
_cell.length_a   1.000
_cell.length_b   1.000
_cell.length_c   1.000
_cell.angle_alpha   90.00
_cell.angle_beta   90.00
_cell.angle_gamma   90.00
#
_symmetry.space_group_name_H-M   'P 1'
#
loop_
_entity.id
_entity.type
_entity.pdbx_description
1 polymer ?
#
loop_
_entity_poly.entity_id
_entity_poly.type
_entity_poly.pdbx_seq_one_letter_code
_entity_poly.pdbx_strand_id
1 'polypeptide(L)'
;MPWTTKERRDELRQNTPVPDLNKLPPDALLTDRQVSLLSGFAEYTLRVWRMKGKGPKVTLIEGRPRYRVADYRAWVARSASSQAEAA
;
A
#
# COMPACT_ATOMS: atom_id res chain seq x y z
N MET A 1 -27.71 19.97 10.93
CA MET A 1 -27.68 19.39 9.57
C MET A 1 -26.37 19.77 8.87
N PRO A 2 -25.37 18.87 8.71
CA PRO A 2 -24.15 19.22 7.99
C PRO A 2 -24.29 18.88 6.49
N TRP A 3 -24.51 19.91 5.68
CA TRP A 3 -24.47 19.87 4.21
C TRP A 3 -23.18 20.55 3.76
N THR A 4 -22.06 19.84 3.71
CA THR A 4 -20.86 20.39 3.05
C THR A 4 -20.07 19.29 2.37
N THR A 5 -20.08 19.32 1.03
CA THR A 5 -19.48 18.33 0.12
C THR A 5 -17.99 18.07 0.35
N LYS A 6 -17.30 18.96 1.06
CA LYS A 6 -15.86 18.88 1.34
C LYS A 6 -15.54 17.95 2.52
N GLU A 7 -16.44 17.86 3.51
CA GLU A 7 -16.21 17.14 4.77
C GLU A 7 -16.38 15.61 4.61
N ARG A 8 -17.42 15.18 3.89
CA ARG A 8 -17.62 13.76 3.54
C ARG A 8 -16.40 13.09 2.89
N ARG A 9 -15.63 13.85 2.12
CA ARG A 9 -14.46 13.31 1.42
C ARG A 9 -13.30 13.07 2.37
N ASP A 10 -13.16 13.87 3.42
CA ASP A 10 -12.09 13.72 4.41
C ASP A 10 -12.44 12.66 5.47
N GLU A 11 -13.72 12.48 5.79
CA GLU A 11 -14.19 11.36 6.65
C GLU A 11 -13.91 9.99 6.01
N LEU A 12 -14.15 9.85 4.70
CA LEU A 12 -13.77 8.63 3.97
C LEU A 12 -12.26 8.39 3.96
N ARG A 13 -11.46 9.45 4.13
CA ARG A 13 -10.01 9.32 4.26
C ARG A 13 -9.65 8.83 5.65
N GLN A 14 -10.29 9.21 6.74
CA GLN A 14 -9.81 8.74 8.05
C GLN A 14 -10.11 7.27 8.35
N ASN A 15 -11.08 6.65 7.68
CA ASN A 15 -11.55 5.31 7.99
C ASN A 15 -11.13 4.21 6.98
N THR A 16 -9.91 4.26 6.43
CA THR A 16 -9.41 3.10 5.65
C THR A 16 -8.81 2.09 6.64
N PRO A 17 -9.52 0.98 6.97
CA PRO A 17 -8.98 -0.01 7.88
C PRO A 17 -7.70 -0.59 7.29
N VAL A 18 -6.69 -0.80 8.14
CA VAL A 18 -5.50 -1.55 7.76
C VAL A 18 -5.99 -2.92 7.30
N PRO A 19 -5.82 -3.30 6.02
CA PRO A 19 -6.35 -4.55 5.54
C PRO A 19 -5.53 -5.70 6.12
N ASP A 20 -6.20 -6.64 6.76
CA ASP A 20 -5.57 -7.88 7.23
C ASP A 20 -5.05 -8.68 6.03
N LEU A 21 -3.73 -8.67 5.83
CA LEU A 21 -3.06 -9.40 4.74
C LEU A 21 -3.34 -10.90 4.78
N ASN A 22 -3.65 -11.47 5.96
CA ASN A 22 -3.95 -12.89 6.13
C ASN A 22 -5.36 -13.28 5.71
N LYS A 23 -6.29 -12.32 5.65
CA LYS A 23 -7.68 -12.55 5.22
C LYS A 23 -7.90 -12.24 3.74
N LEU A 24 -6.97 -11.52 3.11
CA LEU A 24 -7.09 -11.15 1.71
C LEU A 24 -6.57 -12.25 0.76
N PRO A 25 -7.28 -12.52 -0.35
CA PRO A 25 -6.76 -13.40 -1.39
C PRO A 25 -5.49 -12.81 -2.02
N PRO A 26 -4.60 -13.65 -2.57
CA PRO A 26 -3.32 -13.21 -3.14
C PRO A 26 -3.48 -12.26 -4.33
N ASP A 27 -4.61 -12.33 -5.04
CA ASP A 27 -4.93 -11.44 -6.16
C ASP A 27 -5.57 -10.11 -5.72
N ALA A 28 -5.84 -9.94 -4.42
CA ALA A 28 -6.38 -8.69 -3.91
C ALA A 28 -5.43 -7.52 -4.19
N LEU A 29 -6.03 -6.38 -4.54
CA LEU A 29 -5.32 -5.17 -4.94
C LEU A 29 -5.28 -4.19 -3.77
N LEU A 30 -4.07 -3.91 -3.31
CA LEU A 30 -3.75 -2.92 -2.29
C LEU A 30 -3.47 -1.56 -2.93
N THR A 31 -3.92 -0.53 -2.25
CA THR A 31 -3.62 0.87 -2.57
C THR A 31 -2.31 1.32 -1.92
N ASP A 32 -1.73 2.41 -2.42
CA ASP A 32 -0.50 3.02 -1.87
C ASP A 32 -0.60 3.24 -0.36
N ARG A 33 -1.74 3.74 0.09
CA ARG A 33 -2.03 3.95 1.50
C ARG A 33 -2.08 2.67 2.32
N GLN A 34 -2.71 1.61 1.81
CA GLN A 34 -2.74 0.32 2.49
C GLN A 34 -1.33 -0.25 2.62
N VAL A 35 -0.53 -0.15 1.55
CA VAL A 35 0.89 -0.55 1.58
C VAL A 35 1.68 0.27 2.58
N SER A 36 1.42 1.58 2.67
CA SER A 36 2.02 2.48 3.65
C SER A 36 1.68 2.05 5.08
N LEU A 37 0.40 1.79 5.37
CA LEU A 37 -0.06 1.31 6.67
C LEU A 37 0.53 -0.06 7.05
N LEU A 38 0.68 -0.96 6.08
CA LEU A 38 1.20 -2.31 6.31
C LEU A 38 2.72 -2.34 6.50
N SER A 39 3.44 -1.52 5.74
CA SER A 39 4.91 -1.50 5.77
C SER A 39 5.49 -0.50 6.77
N GLY A 40 4.67 0.44 7.26
CA GLY A 40 5.11 1.56 8.10
C GLY A 40 5.86 2.67 7.33
N PHE A 41 6.03 2.53 6.01
CA PHE A 41 6.67 3.56 5.18
C PHE A 41 5.65 4.58 4.66
N ALA A 42 6.04 5.86 4.59
CA ALA A 42 5.18 6.90 4.03
C ALA A 42 4.83 6.63 2.54
N GLU A 43 3.62 7.02 2.13
CA GLU A 43 3.16 6.96 0.73
C GLU A 43 4.12 7.69 -0.23
N TYR A 44 4.69 8.80 0.23
CA TYR A 44 5.71 9.53 -0.52
C TYR A 44 6.94 8.66 -0.82
N THR A 45 7.41 7.90 0.17
CA THR A 45 8.54 6.97 0.02
C THR A 45 8.20 5.88 -1.00
N LEU A 46 7.00 5.32 -0.94
CA LEU A 46 6.53 4.32 -1.91
C LEU A 46 6.47 4.87 -3.33
N ARG A 47 5.99 6.11 -3.50
CA ARG A 47 6.00 6.82 -4.79
C ARG A 47 7.42 7.02 -5.33
N VAL A 48 8.36 7.45 -4.48
CA VAL A 48 9.77 7.61 -4.86
C VAL A 48 10.39 6.26 -5.23
N TRP A 49 10.12 5.20 -4.48
CA TRP A 49 10.60 3.85 -4.80
C TRP A 49 10.08 3.37 -6.15
N ARG A 50 8.79 3.59 -6.44
CA ARG A 50 8.21 3.27 -7.74
C ARG A 50 8.93 3.98 -8.88
N MET A 51 9.22 5.27 -8.72
CA MET A 51 9.98 6.04 -9.73
C MET A 51 11.40 5.51 -9.92
N LYS A 52 12.03 5.00 -8.85
CA LYS A 52 13.37 4.42 -8.89
C LYS A 52 13.39 2.94 -9.29
N GLY A 53 12.24 2.35 -9.63
CA GLY A 53 12.13 0.92 -9.95
C GLY A 53 12.42 -0.02 -8.76
N LYS A 54 12.28 0.49 -7.53
CA LYS A 54 12.46 -0.27 -6.28
C LYS A 54 11.10 -0.54 -5.63
N GLY A 55 11.07 -1.56 -4.75
CA GLY A 55 9.89 -1.89 -3.95
C GLY A 55 9.01 -2.99 -4.56
N PRO A 56 7.78 -3.16 -4.03
CA PRO A 56 6.86 -4.18 -4.49
C PRO A 56 6.36 -3.88 -5.91
N LYS A 57 6.08 -4.93 -6.68
CA LYS A 57 5.63 -4.81 -8.07
C LYS A 57 4.29 -4.07 -8.12
N VAL A 58 4.22 -3.03 -8.94
CA VAL A 58 3.03 -2.19 -9.11
C VAL A 58 2.38 -2.53 -10.43
N THR A 59 1.07 -2.73 -10.41
CA THR A 59 0.24 -2.81 -11.61
C THR A 59 -0.59 -1.54 -11.73
N LEU A 60 -0.49 -0.87 -12.88
CA LEU A 60 -1.38 0.25 -13.21
C LEU A 60 -2.71 -0.32 -13.70
N ILE A 61 -3.77 -0.10 -12.93
CA ILE A 61 -5.12 -0.51 -13.31
C ILE A 61 -5.95 0.77 -13.40
N GLU A 62 -6.47 1.07 -14.59
CA GLU A 62 -7.21 2.31 -14.89
C GLU A 62 -6.41 3.58 -14.55
N GLY A 63 -5.10 3.57 -14.83
CA GLY A 63 -4.21 4.70 -14.52
C GLY A 63 -3.92 4.89 -13.03
N ARG A 64 -4.44 4.00 -12.15
CA ARG A 64 -4.19 4.02 -10.72
C ARG A 64 -3.20 2.93 -10.34
N PRO A 65 -2.14 3.26 -9.61
CA PRO A 65 -1.19 2.27 -9.15
C PRO A 65 -1.83 1.39 -8.07
N ARG A 66 -1.85 0.09 -8.32
CA ARG A 66 -2.34 -0.94 -7.39
C ARG A 66 -1.26 -1.99 -7.20
N TYR A 67 -1.17 -2.52 -5.99
CA TYR A 67 -0.19 -3.52 -5.58
C TYR A 67 -0.92 -4.83 -5.32
N ARG A 68 -0.50 -5.96 -5.90
CA ARG A 68 -1.10 -7.24 -5.54
C ARG A 68 -0.58 -7.69 -4.17
N VAL A 69 -1.44 -8.32 -3.39
CA VAL A 69 -1.05 -8.93 -2.10
C VAL A 69 0.08 -9.95 -2.30
N ALA A 70 0.02 -10.76 -3.36
CA ALA A 70 1.08 -11.71 -3.69
C ALA A 70 2.45 -11.05 -3.92
N ASP A 71 2.49 -10.01 -4.75
CA ASP A 71 3.72 -9.25 -5.04
C ASP A 71 4.24 -8.52 -3.80
N TYR A 72 3.35 -7.97 -2.98
CA TYR A 72 3.71 -7.33 -1.72
C TYR A 72 4.29 -8.34 -0.73
N ARG A 73 3.67 -9.52 -0.56
CA ARG A 73 4.19 -10.59 0.30
C ARG A 73 5.56 -11.09 -0.18
N ALA A 74 5.73 -11.31 -1.48
CA ALA A 74 7.01 -11.71 -2.05
C ALA A 74 8.10 -10.64 -1.82
N TRP A 75 7.73 -9.37 -1.94
CA TRP A 75 8.64 -8.26 -1.63
C TRP A 75 9.01 -8.21 -0.15
N VAL A 76 8.04 -8.30 0.77
CA VAL A 76 8.31 -8.33 2.21
C VAL A 76 9.19 -9.51 2.57
N ALA A 77 8.94 -10.70 2.03
CA ALA A 77 9.78 -11.87 2.24
C ALA A 77 11.24 -11.62 1.79
N ARG A 78 11.43 -11.02 0.61
CA ARG A 78 12.76 -10.66 0.10
C ARG A 78 13.43 -9.54 0.90
N SER A 79 12.66 -8.55 1.34
CA SER A 79 13.15 -7.41 2.11
C SER A 79 13.48 -7.78 3.56
N ALA A 80 12.73 -8.71 4.16
CA ALA A 80 13.06 -9.30 5.46
C ALA A 80 14.40 -10.04 5.40
N SER A 81 14.67 -10.77 4.30
CA SER A 81 15.98 -11.39 4.08
C SER A 81 17.13 -10.36 3.98
N SER A 82 16.90 -9.18 3.40
CA SER A 82 17.90 -8.10 3.37
C SER A 82 17.96 -7.24 4.65
N GLN A 83 16.93 -7.25 5.49
CA GLN A 83 16.96 -6.56 6.79
C GLN A 83 17.60 -7.42 7.89
N ALA A 84 17.54 -8.75 7.79
CA ALA A 84 18.18 -9.67 8.75
C ALA A 84 19.72 -9.65 8.72
N GLU A 85 20.33 -9.08 7.66
CA GLU A 85 21.79 -8.96 7.52
C GLU A 85 22.33 -7.61 8.03
N ALA A 86 21.46 -6.67 8.42
CA ALA A 86 21.84 -5.31 8.81
C ALA A 86 21.50 -4.97 10.28
N ALA A 87 21.34 -5.99 11.14
CA ALA A 87 21.05 -5.84 12.56
C ALA A 87 22.19 -6.40 13.43
#